data_AF-A0A7S3AWL4-F1
#
_entry.id   AF-A0A7S3AWL4-F1
#
_cell.length_a   1.000
_cell.length_b   1.000
_cell.length_c   1.000
_cell.angle_alpha   90.00
_cell.angle_beta   90.00
_cell.angle_gamma   90.00
#
_symmetry.space_group_name_H-M   'P 1'
#
loop_
_entity.id
_entity.type
_entity.pdbx_description
1 polymer ?
#
loop_
_entity_poly.entity_id
_entity_poly.type
_entity_poly.pdbx_seq_one_letter_code
_entity_poly.pdbx_strand_id
1 'polypeptide(L)'
;MGIVVPYDKRTEVGYRSLDPSGESLRKLLYRQVSAKPEARAAPQSELDELVNWANIANDECDFGASLQLGSDLFNHSPQLAALTGRVLQTAYTLLGRDEYASIAAEHAASRSS
;
A
#
# COMPACT_ATOMS: atom_id res chain seq x y z
N MET A 1 9.55 -7.82 6.53
CA MET A 1 8.38 -8.16 7.37
C MET A 1 7.39 -8.90 6.49
N GLY A 2 6.70 -9.92 7.02
CA GLY A 2 5.62 -10.62 6.31
C GLY A 2 4.26 -10.20 6.87
N ILE A 3 3.20 -10.29 6.06
CA ILE A 3 1.83 -10.01 6.49
C ILE A 3 1.06 -11.32 6.76
N VAL A 4 0.10 -11.27 7.69
CA VAL A 4 -0.83 -12.38 7.95
C VAL A 4 -2.25 -11.89 7.72
N VAL A 5 -2.92 -12.52 6.76
CA VAL A 5 -4.29 -12.23 6.35
C VAL A 5 -5.12 -13.52 6.29
N PRO A 6 -6.44 -13.44 6.53
CA PRO A 6 -7.33 -14.57 6.27
C PRO A 6 -7.21 -14.99 4.81
N TYR A 7 -7.09 -16.30 4.57
CA TYR A 7 -7.04 -16.88 3.22
C TYR A 7 -8.01 -18.05 3.16
N ASP A 8 -9.00 -17.96 2.28
CA ASP A 8 -9.92 -19.06 2.00
C ASP A 8 -9.30 -19.98 0.96
N LYS A 9 -8.87 -21.17 1.38
CA LYS A 9 -8.26 -22.18 0.51
C LYS A 9 -9.21 -22.74 -0.55
N ARG A 10 -10.53 -22.58 -0.38
CA ARG A 10 -11.53 -23.13 -1.29
C ARG A 10 -11.81 -22.19 -2.46
N THR A 11 -11.74 -20.88 -2.22
CA THR A 11 -11.90 -19.86 -3.26
C THR A 11 -10.58 -19.27 -3.71
N GLU A 12 -9.48 -19.57 -3.02
CA GLU A 12 -8.14 -19.01 -3.21
C GLU A 12 -8.08 -17.49 -2.99
N VAL A 13 -9.00 -16.96 -2.17
CA VAL A 13 -9.17 -15.52 -1.92
C VAL A 13 -8.58 -15.10 -0.57
N GLY A 14 -7.96 -13.94 -0.55
CA GLY A 14 -7.46 -13.25 0.64
C GLY A 14 -6.11 -12.57 0.42
N TYR A 15 -5.34 -13.03 -0.57
CA TYR A 15 -4.07 -12.45 -0.97
C TYR A 15 -3.78 -12.69 -2.45
N ARG A 16 -3.36 -11.63 -3.13
CA ARG A 16 -2.73 -11.70 -4.44
C ARG A 16 -1.50 -10.80 -4.48
N SER A 17 -0.51 -11.20 -5.27
CA SER A 17 0.66 -10.35 -5.55
C SER A 17 0.28 -9.24 -6.52
N LEU A 18 0.81 -8.05 -6.28
CA LEU A 18 0.76 -6.94 -7.24
C LEU A 18 2.05 -6.95 -8.09
N ASP A 19 1.97 -6.44 -9.32
CA ASP A 19 3.12 -6.12 -10.16
C ASP A 19 3.13 -4.58 -10.30
N PRO A 20 4.25 -3.85 -10.16
CA PRO A 20 5.53 -4.28 -9.58
C PRO A 20 5.44 -4.68 -8.10
N SER A 21 6.25 -5.67 -7.69
CA SER A 21 6.47 -6.09 -6.30
C SER A 21 7.95 -6.31 -5.98
N GLY A 22 8.30 -6.33 -4.69
CA GLY A 22 9.67 -6.61 -4.23
C GLY A 22 10.70 -5.60 -4.75
N GLU A 23 11.65 -6.06 -5.57
CA GLU A 23 12.74 -5.20 -6.08
C GLU A 23 12.23 -4.16 -7.09
N SER A 24 11.29 -4.51 -7.97
CA SER A 24 10.75 -3.56 -8.95
C SER A 24 9.95 -2.45 -8.26
N LEU A 25 9.17 -2.80 -7.23
CA LEU A 25 8.50 -1.82 -6.38
C LEU A 25 9.51 -0.92 -5.67
N ARG A 26 10.57 -1.48 -5.07
CA ARG A 26 11.63 -0.67 -4.44
C ARG A 26 12.28 0.32 -5.42
N LYS A 27 12.50 -0.07 -6.68
CA LYS A 27 13.02 0.82 -7.73
C LYS A 27 12.05 1.93 -8.07
N LEU A 28 10.75 1.62 -8.20
CA LEU A 28 9.70 2.61 -8.42
C LEU A 28 9.64 3.64 -7.27
N LEU A 29 9.59 3.17 -6.03
CA LEU A 29 9.54 4.04 -4.86
C LEU A 29 10.80 4.90 -4.72
N TYR A 30 11.98 4.32 -5.01
CA TYR A 30 13.23 5.08 -5.02
C TYR A 30 13.22 6.19 -6.07
N ARG A 31 12.73 5.91 -7.28
CA ARG A 31 12.53 6.93 -8.33
C ARG A 31 11.59 8.02 -7.84
N GLN A 32 10.49 7.66 -7.19
CA GLN A 32 9.50 8.62 -6.70
C GLN A 32 10.08 9.57 -5.64
N VAL A 33 10.80 9.02 -4.67
CA VAL A 33 11.37 9.79 -3.55
C VAL A 33 12.56 10.64 -4.01
N SER A 34 13.39 10.11 -4.90
CA SER A 34 14.65 10.76 -5.33
C SER A 34 14.49 11.71 -6.52
N ALA A 35 13.38 11.62 -7.27
CA ALA A 35 13.13 12.50 -8.40
C ALA A 35 12.88 13.95 -7.95
N LYS A 36 13.30 14.90 -8.79
CA LYS A 36 12.91 16.31 -8.67
C LYS A 36 11.41 16.47 -8.97
N PRO A 37 10.74 17.52 -8.45
CA PRO A 37 9.30 17.71 -8.62
C PRO A 37 8.80 17.57 -10.06
N GLU A 38 9.58 18.02 -11.05
CA GLU A 38 9.24 17.99 -12.47
C GLU A 38 9.28 16.58 -13.06
N ALA A 39 10.11 15.70 -12.49
CA ALA A 39 10.28 14.31 -12.92
C ALA A 39 9.49 13.30 -12.09
N ARG A 40 8.76 13.76 -11.04
CA ARG A 40 7.93 12.92 -10.18
C ARG A 40 6.62 12.48 -10.82
N ALA A 41 6.16 13.14 -11.88
CA ALA A 41 4.85 12.85 -12.48
C ALA A 41 4.74 11.41 -13.01
N ALA A 42 5.75 10.92 -13.73
CA ALA A 42 5.75 9.56 -14.25
C ALA A 42 5.75 8.47 -13.15
N PRO A 43 6.70 8.46 -12.19
CA PRO A 43 6.67 7.49 -11.10
C PRO A 43 5.45 7.64 -10.18
N GLN A 44 4.86 8.83 -10.05
CA GLN A 44 3.58 9.01 -9.34
C GLN A 44 2.44 8.31 -10.08
N SER A 45 2.37 8.43 -11.41
CA SER A 45 1.35 7.73 -12.22
C SER A 45 1.46 6.21 -12.10
N GLU A 46 2.69 5.67 -12.18
CA GLU A 46 2.94 4.24 -11.96
C GLU A 46 2.49 3.78 -10.55
N LEU A 47 2.66 4.65 -9.54
CA LEU A 47 2.24 4.38 -8.17
C LEU A 47 0.71 4.43 -8.00
N ASP A 48 0.05 5.38 -8.66
CA ASP A 48 -1.41 5.53 -8.63
C ASP A 48 -2.09 4.33 -9.33
N GLU A 49 -1.51 3.81 -10.40
CA GLU A 49 -1.95 2.56 -11.05
C GLU A 49 -1.83 1.36 -10.10
N LEU A 50 -0.73 1.25 -9.37
CA LEU A 50 -0.52 0.18 -8.40
C LEU A 50 -1.55 0.23 -7.25
N VAL A 51 -1.88 1.44 -6.79
CA VAL A 51 -2.94 1.64 -5.79
C VAL A 51 -4.31 1.26 -6.36
N ASN A 52 -4.56 1.57 -7.64
CA ASN A 52 -5.79 1.16 -8.31
C ASN A 52 -5.91 -0.37 -8.39
N TRP A 53 -4.83 -1.09 -8.71
CA TRP A 53 -4.81 -2.55 -8.67
C TRP A 53 -5.02 -3.11 -7.27
N ALA A 54 -4.47 -2.47 -6.24
CA ALA A 54 -4.74 -2.84 -4.85
C ALA A 54 -6.23 -2.65 -4.48
N ASN A 55 -6.89 -1.61 -4.99
CA ASN A 55 -8.33 -1.39 -4.77
C ASN A 55 -9.19 -2.44 -5.50
N ILE A 56 -8.83 -2.81 -6.72
CA ILE A 56 -9.52 -3.91 -7.43
C ILE A 56 -9.36 -5.22 -6.66
N ALA A 57 -8.15 -5.50 -6.15
CA ALA A 57 -7.92 -6.65 -5.28
C ALA A 57 -8.82 -6.61 -4.03
N ASN A 58 -9.00 -5.43 -3.42
CA ASN A 58 -9.92 -5.27 -2.31
C ASN A 58 -11.37 -5.59 -2.69
N ASP A 59 -11.84 -5.13 -3.85
CA ASP A 59 -13.20 -5.45 -4.33
C ASP A 59 -13.40 -6.96 -4.57
N GLU A 60 -12.31 -7.69 -4.87
CA GLU A 60 -12.25 -9.15 -5.01
C GLU A 60 -11.96 -9.89 -3.69
N CYS A 61 -12.01 -9.19 -2.55
CA CYS A 61 -11.71 -9.69 -1.20
C CYS A 61 -10.25 -10.14 -0.97
N ASP A 62 -9.32 -9.77 -1.84
CA ASP A 62 -7.87 -9.97 -1.70
C ASP A 62 -7.20 -8.83 -0.92
N PHE A 63 -7.69 -8.56 0.29
CA PHE A 63 -7.24 -7.43 1.13
C PHE A 63 -5.75 -7.47 1.47
N GLY A 64 -5.12 -8.65 1.42
CA GLY A 64 -3.68 -8.78 1.64
C GLY A 64 -2.81 -8.03 0.62
N ALA A 65 -3.32 -7.77 -0.59
CA ALA A 65 -2.58 -7.01 -1.59
C ALA A 65 -2.35 -5.55 -1.14
N SER A 66 -3.41 -4.88 -0.69
CA SER A 66 -3.33 -3.50 -0.18
C SER A 66 -2.56 -3.43 1.13
N LEU A 67 -2.70 -4.43 2.02
CA LEU A 67 -1.93 -4.48 3.26
C LEU A 67 -0.41 -4.61 3.00
N GLN A 68 -0.01 -5.46 2.06
CA GLN A 68 1.40 -5.62 1.68
C GLN A 68 1.96 -4.33 1.08
N LEU A 69 1.23 -3.73 0.13
CA LEU A 69 1.61 -2.47 -0.50
C LEU A 69 1.79 -1.37 0.54
N GLY A 70 0.83 -1.21 1.47
CA GLY A 70 0.92 -0.23 2.55
C GLY A 70 2.14 -0.45 3.44
N SER A 71 2.48 -1.71 3.74
CA SER A 71 3.69 -2.04 4.51
C SER A 71 4.97 -1.70 3.76
N ASP A 72 5.03 -1.98 2.45
CA ASP A 72 6.19 -1.66 1.62
C ASP A 72 6.42 -0.14 1.51
N LEU A 73 5.33 0.63 1.36
CA LEU A 73 5.38 2.10 1.36
C LEU A 73 5.89 2.64 2.71
N PHE A 74 5.35 2.13 3.81
CA PHE A 74 5.73 2.52 5.17
C PHE A 74 7.23 2.32 5.43
N ASN A 75 7.75 1.16 5.02
CA ASN A 75 9.16 0.81 5.22
C ASN A 75 10.12 1.56 4.29
N HIS A 76 9.63 2.18 3.21
CA HIS A 76 10.48 2.81 2.21
C HIS A 76 10.87 4.25 2.56
N SER A 77 9.90 5.12 2.82
CA SER A 77 10.18 6.54 3.06
C SER A 77 9.06 7.27 3.80
N PRO A 78 9.37 8.13 4.79
CA PRO A 78 8.38 9.01 5.43
C PRO A 78 7.68 9.96 4.45
N GLN A 79 8.29 10.30 3.31
CA GLN A 79 7.65 11.15 2.28
C GLN A 79 6.38 10.51 1.69
N LEU A 80 6.22 9.20 1.86
CA LEU A 80 5.05 8.45 1.39
C LEU A 80 3.99 8.26 2.50
N ALA A 81 4.14 8.93 3.66
CA ALA A 81 3.27 8.71 4.82
C ALA A 81 1.79 8.94 4.52
N ALA A 82 1.44 9.96 3.73
CA ALA A 82 0.05 10.24 3.36
C ALA A 82 -0.57 9.10 2.53
N LEU A 83 0.17 8.59 1.53
CA LEU A 83 -0.29 7.46 0.72
C LEU A 83 -0.35 6.18 1.55
N THR A 84 0.67 5.94 2.37
CA THR A 84 0.77 4.80 3.28
C THR A 84 -0.43 4.74 4.21
N GLY A 85 -0.79 5.86 4.84
CA GLY A 85 -1.94 5.95 5.73
C GLY A 85 -3.24 5.56 5.04
N ARG A 86 -3.50 6.13 3.85
CA ARG A 86 -4.68 5.82 3.07
C ARG A 86 -4.77 4.33 2.69
N VAL A 87 -3.69 3.74 2.20
CA VAL A 87 -3.65 2.32 1.80
C VAL A 87 -3.84 1.41 3.02
N LEU A 88 -3.13 1.67 4.11
CA LEU A 88 -3.23 0.87 5.34
C LEU A 88 -4.58 1.02 6.03
N GLN A 89 -5.15 2.23 6.06
CA GLN A 89 -6.48 2.47 6.63
C GLN A 89 -7.53 1.61 5.92
N THR A 90 -7.57 1.66 4.58
CA THR A 90 -8.47 0.81 3.77
C THR A 90 -8.25 -0.66 4.06
N ALA A 91 -7.01 -1.14 4.02
CA ALA A 91 -6.69 -2.55 4.25
C ALA A 91 -7.12 -3.03 5.66
N TYR A 92 -6.84 -2.24 6.70
CA TYR A 92 -7.19 -2.59 8.08
C TYR A 92 -8.70 -2.57 8.32
N THR A 93 -9.43 -1.61 7.77
CA THR A 93 -10.90 -1.58 7.85
C THR A 93 -11.52 -2.80 7.18
N LEU A 94 -11.06 -3.17 5.98
CA LEU A 94 -11.56 -4.36 5.26
C LEU A 94 -11.24 -5.68 5.98
N LEU A 95 -10.15 -5.73 6.74
CA LEU A 95 -9.78 -6.86 7.58
C LEU A 95 -10.48 -6.88 8.94
N GLY A 96 -11.36 -5.90 9.24
CA GLY A 96 -12.03 -5.76 10.54
C GLY A 96 -11.08 -5.41 11.69
N ARG A 97 -10.01 -4.65 11.40
CA ARG A 97 -8.95 -4.26 12.34
C ARG A 97 -8.95 -2.75 12.59
N ASP A 98 -10.07 -2.21 13.03
CA ASP A 98 -10.32 -0.76 13.08
C ASP A 98 -9.33 0.02 13.96
N GLU A 99 -8.81 -0.58 15.04
CA GLU A 99 -7.78 0.05 15.89
C GLU A 99 -6.49 0.35 15.09
N TYR A 100 -6.06 -0.56 14.23
CA TYR A 100 -4.90 -0.33 13.37
C TYR A 100 -5.19 0.69 12.26
N ALA A 101 -6.44 0.76 11.79
CA ALA A 101 -6.86 1.79 10.84
C ALA A 101 -6.75 3.19 11.45
N SER A 102 -7.13 3.36 12.73
CA SER A 102 -6.98 4.63 13.47
C SER A 102 -5.51 5.02 13.62
N ILE A 103 -4.67 4.08 14.04
CA ILE A 103 -3.22 4.30 14.20
C ILE A 103 -2.57 4.70 12.86
N ALA A 104 -2.94 4.03 11.76
CA ALA A 104 -2.41 4.35 10.44
C ALA A 104 -2.80 5.77 9.98
N ALA A 105 -4.03 6.20 10.26
CA ALA A 105 -4.52 7.53 9.94
C ALA A 105 -3.79 8.62 10.75
N GLU A 106 -3.65 8.44 12.06
CA GLU A 106 -2.92 9.36 12.94
C GLU A 106 -1.44 9.46 12.56
N HIS A 107 -0.81 8.33 12.22
CA HIS A 107 0.58 8.30 11.77
C HIS A 107 0.78 9.10 10.49
N ALA A 108 -0.15 8.98 9.54
CA ALA A 108 -0.09 9.74 8.29
C ALA A 108 -0.32 11.23 8.50
N ALA A 109 -1.19 11.62 9.44
CA ALA A 109 -1.44 13.02 9.77
C ALA A 109 -0.23 13.67 10.47
N SER A 110 0.42 12.96 11.40
CA SER A 110 1.57 13.48 12.16
C SER A 110 2.87 13.60 11.36
N ARG A 111 3.01 12.85 10.25
CA ARG A 111 4.21 12.82 9.40
C ARG A 111 4.04 13.47 8.03
N SER A 112 2.86 14.00 7.74
CA SER A 112 2.62 14.83 6.56
C SER A 112 2.76 16.34 6.82
N SER A 113 3.01 16.72 8.09
CA SER A 113 3.37 18.08 8.54
C SER A 113 4.89 18.25 8.62
#